data_AF-H1Y020-F1
#
_entry.id   AF-H1Y020-F1
#
_cell.length_a   1.000
_cell.length_b   1.000
_cell.length_c   1.000
_cell.angle_alpha   90.00
_cell.angle_beta   90.00
_cell.angle_gamma   90.00
#
_symmetry.space_group_name_H-M   'P 1'
#
loop_
_entity.id
_entity.type
_entity.pdbx_description
1 polymer ?
#
loop_
_entity_poly.entity_id
_entity_poly.type
_entity_poly.pdbx_seq_one_letter_code
_entity_poly.pdbx_strand_id
1 'polypeptide(L)'
;MTLVTDLFSADIIDEQDAAELQRNLNKQTGGPGTPLDVLYLFFESKVITRPSNGGFFISIAPLRDYQSQHTEAETLTYRQLLDILFNNALITEVVYQKLKPFPLPGNKYAYFGALYLASELTSFYQYFTIEAQLEFAQRLNGRDKYGYDGMIDHRKKDKLLRDIKAGKLETYLDFFKYSFCCRYIKLDSYLAQPQKLLKKLAGIFNELCYNAFAIIEIRMVEDDFAGEPTYDNKQATLLIDTGARTYQHTYTFSVGEDRQAYKLSLILDNLLTLTNKILADYTCSYRFTSISSWRLHATLFPSASNRYAICRLEQANIHIFEFYDMERKFLHTSLIPPVYRFPLSYPRIEYAIFHFKACGLLAHLSAAQLNEITGGIYTKTYDAIGDLLVEFPGTIAMVKQNVAPGEKPYLNFLQALNQICRGVLNFTDIIDGIPANFDDATEDSFNVQFICNNKQHQVTCKLSYKYFDTQIIYYVITEIIRKDYPGYQLIQLISGQYHHDYFLFASKQQNDYLLKMKLREAIDRF
;
A
#
# COMPACT_ATOMS: atom_id res chain seq x y z
N MET A 1 -24.96 28.68 -19.77
CA MET A 1 -24.91 29.14 -21.19
C MET A 1 -23.61 29.88 -21.53
N THR A 2 -22.86 30.40 -20.56
CA THR A 2 -21.58 31.11 -20.80
C THR A 2 -20.40 30.14 -21.02
N LEU A 3 -20.19 29.16 -20.14
CA LEU A 3 -19.01 28.26 -20.17
C LEU A 3 -18.68 27.62 -21.53
N VAL A 4 -19.64 26.95 -22.18
CA VAL A 4 -19.42 26.28 -23.47
C VAL A 4 -19.13 27.30 -24.57
N THR A 5 -19.82 28.44 -24.55
CA THR A 5 -19.62 29.55 -25.48
C THR A 5 -18.24 30.16 -25.30
N ASP A 6 -17.79 30.34 -24.05
CA ASP A 6 -16.48 30.91 -23.75
C ASP A 6 -15.35 29.98 -24.18
N LEU A 7 -15.49 28.67 -23.97
CA LEU A 7 -14.52 27.66 -24.42
C LEU A 7 -14.42 27.58 -25.94
N PHE A 8 -15.57 27.64 -26.64
CA PHE A 8 -15.62 27.66 -28.10
C PHE A 8 -15.02 28.95 -28.67
N SER A 9 -15.35 30.11 -28.08
CA SER A 9 -14.83 31.42 -28.54
C SER A 9 -13.32 31.58 -28.31
N ALA A 10 -12.74 30.79 -27.41
CA ALA A 10 -11.31 30.76 -27.14
C ALA A 10 -10.55 29.67 -27.95
N ASP A 11 -11.20 29.03 -28.93
CA ASP A 11 -10.65 27.93 -29.74
C ASP A 11 -10.11 26.75 -28.90
N ILE A 12 -10.66 26.53 -27.70
CA ILE A 12 -10.27 25.42 -26.82
C ILE A 12 -11.02 24.12 -27.20
N ILE A 13 -12.25 24.27 -27.70
CA ILE A 13 -13.11 23.19 -28.20
C ILE A 13 -13.69 23.56 -29.57
N ASP A 14 -13.97 22.56 -30.40
CA ASP A 14 -14.68 22.77 -31.67
C ASP A 14 -16.21 22.70 -31.52
N GLU A 15 -16.95 22.89 -32.62
CA GLU A 15 -18.42 22.91 -32.62
C GLU A 15 -19.03 21.56 -32.18
N GLN A 16 -18.39 20.44 -32.55
CA GLN A 16 -18.84 19.12 -32.18
C GLN A 16 -18.61 18.87 -30.67
N ASP A 17 -17.44 19.26 -30.18
CA ASP A 17 -17.04 19.22 -28.77
C ASP A 17 -17.99 20.12 -27.93
N ALA A 18 -18.38 21.30 -28.42
CA ALA A 18 -19.34 22.18 -27.77
C ALA A 18 -20.73 21.53 -27.61
N ALA A 19 -21.24 20.89 -28.66
CA ALA A 19 -22.52 20.18 -28.63
C ALA A 19 -22.47 18.94 -27.69
N GLU A 20 -21.35 18.23 -27.64
CA GLU A 20 -21.14 17.12 -26.71
C GLU A 20 -21.08 17.59 -25.24
N LEU A 21 -20.25 18.59 -24.95
CA LEU A 21 -20.10 19.14 -23.61
C LEU A 21 -21.40 19.74 -23.09
N GLN A 22 -22.15 20.47 -23.93
CA GLN A 22 -23.45 21.02 -23.57
C GLN A 22 -24.47 19.92 -23.22
N ARG A 23 -24.45 18.78 -23.94
CA ARG A 23 -25.26 17.61 -23.60
C ARG A 23 -24.86 17.02 -22.26
N ASN A 24 -23.56 16.89 -21.97
CA ASN A 24 -23.06 16.32 -20.72
C ASN A 24 -23.41 17.21 -19.51
N LEU A 25 -23.25 18.54 -19.64
CA LEU A 25 -23.65 19.51 -18.62
C LEU A 25 -25.17 19.49 -18.35
N ASN A 26 -26.00 19.37 -19.40
CA ASN A 26 -27.46 19.31 -19.26
C ASN A 26 -27.95 18.00 -18.62
N LYS A 27 -27.23 16.88 -18.83
CA LYS A 27 -27.53 15.57 -18.22
C LYS A 27 -27.25 15.52 -16.72
N GLN A 28 -26.47 16.45 -16.17
CA GLN A 28 -26.14 16.47 -14.73
C GLN A 28 -27.26 16.92 -13.81
N THR A 29 -28.46 17.19 -14.32
CA THR A 29 -29.64 17.52 -13.49
C THR A 29 -30.12 16.36 -12.58
N GLY A 30 -29.40 15.23 -12.50
CA GLY A 30 -29.69 14.10 -11.61
C GLY A 30 -28.49 13.27 -11.10
N GLY A 31 -27.24 13.75 -11.15
CA GLY A 31 -26.05 13.00 -10.67
C GLY A 31 -25.00 13.89 -9.97
N PRO A 32 -24.05 13.31 -9.19
CA PRO A 32 -23.25 14.05 -8.19
C PRO A 32 -21.98 14.77 -8.70
N GLY A 33 -21.81 15.01 -9.99
CA GLY A 33 -20.60 15.71 -10.50
C GLY A 33 -20.78 17.22 -10.56
N THR A 34 -19.73 17.98 -10.29
CA THR A 34 -19.69 19.43 -10.54
C THR A 34 -19.42 19.72 -12.03
N PRO A 35 -19.73 20.92 -12.55
CA PRO A 35 -19.37 21.27 -13.93
C PRO A 35 -17.85 21.21 -14.22
N LEU A 36 -17.00 21.40 -13.20
CA LEU A 36 -15.55 21.19 -13.31
C LEU A 36 -15.21 19.71 -13.54
N ASP A 37 -15.90 18.79 -12.86
CA ASP A 37 -15.73 17.34 -13.06
C ASP A 37 -16.20 16.91 -14.45
N VAL A 38 -17.26 17.52 -14.99
CA VAL A 38 -17.69 17.27 -16.37
C VAL A 38 -16.61 17.66 -17.37
N LEU A 39 -16.00 18.83 -17.19
CA LEU A 39 -14.90 19.27 -18.04
C LEU A 39 -13.71 18.32 -17.92
N TYR A 40 -13.33 17.94 -16.71
CA TYR A 40 -12.25 16.98 -16.46
C TYR A 40 -12.49 15.67 -17.23
N LEU A 41 -13.64 15.02 -17.03
CA LEU A 41 -13.99 13.76 -17.69
C LEU A 41 -14.12 13.90 -19.22
N PHE A 42 -14.61 15.05 -19.69
CA PHE A 42 -14.69 15.36 -21.11
C PHE A 42 -13.30 15.36 -21.73
N PHE A 43 -12.34 16.12 -21.19
CA PHE A 43 -10.97 16.15 -21.71
C PHE A 43 -10.22 14.82 -21.48
N GLU A 44 -10.48 14.13 -20.37
CA GLU A 44 -9.96 12.79 -20.11
C GLU A 44 -10.32 11.84 -21.25
N SER A 45 -11.60 11.78 -21.64
CA SER A 45 -12.08 10.89 -22.70
C SER A 45 -11.47 11.18 -24.09
N LYS A 46 -11.03 12.42 -24.33
CA LYS A 46 -10.39 12.84 -25.59
C LYS A 46 -8.88 12.52 -25.60
N VAL A 47 -8.28 12.41 -24.42
CA VAL A 47 -6.86 12.09 -24.24
C VAL A 47 -6.65 10.57 -24.14
N ILE A 48 -7.56 9.85 -23.48
CA ILE A 48 -7.50 8.40 -23.28
C ILE A 48 -8.13 7.69 -24.48
N THR A 49 -7.32 7.20 -25.43
CA THR A 49 -7.83 6.46 -26.60
C THR A 49 -8.11 4.98 -26.38
N ARG A 50 -7.92 4.41 -25.17
CA ARG A 50 -8.44 3.08 -24.74
C ARG A 50 -8.51 2.97 -23.21
N PRO A 51 -9.56 2.34 -22.63
CA PRO A 51 -9.58 2.00 -21.22
C PRO A 51 -8.75 0.72 -21.01
N SER A 52 -7.44 0.87 -20.81
CA SER A 52 -6.65 -0.18 -20.15
C SER A 52 -6.67 0.10 -18.66
N ASN A 53 -7.01 -0.90 -17.85
CA ASN A 53 -7.20 -0.91 -16.39
C ASN A 53 -5.97 -0.50 -15.53
N GLY A 54 -5.24 0.54 -15.90
CA GLY A 54 -4.16 1.13 -15.12
C GLY A 54 -4.42 2.62 -14.95
N GLY A 55 -4.36 3.11 -13.71
CA GLY A 55 -4.55 4.53 -13.42
C GLY A 55 -3.64 5.40 -14.29
N PHE A 56 -4.20 6.48 -14.83
CA PHE A 56 -3.44 7.49 -15.54
C PHE A 56 -2.56 8.27 -14.54
N PHE A 57 -1.26 8.30 -14.79
CA PHE A 57 -0.35 9.24 -14.11
C PHE A 57 -0.15 10.43 -15.05
N ILE A 58 -0.75 11.57 -14.73
CA ILE A 58 -0.41 12.82 -15.42
C ILE A 58 0.93 13.29 -14.86
N SER A 59 2.02 12.99 -15.57
CA SER A 59 3.34 13.53 -15.24
C SER A 59 3.46 14.94 -15.80
N ILE A 60 3.03 15.95 -15.02
CA ILE A 60 3.39 17.34 -15.31
C ILE A 60 4.81 17.53 -14.78
N ALA A 61 5.80 17.48 -15.67
CA ALA A 61 7.21 17.62 -15.29
C ALA A 61 7.43 18.90 -14.46
N PRO A 62 8.38 18.89 -13.51
CA PRO A 62 8.63 20.04 -12.66
C PRO A 62 9.00 21.28 -13.50
N LEU A 63 8.56 22.46 -13.03
CA LEU A 63 8.74 23.78 -13.65
C LEU A 63 10.13 24.07 -14.24
N ARG A 64 11.19 23.43 -13.74
CA ARG A 64 12.57 23.64 -14.20
C ARG A 64 12.83 23.06 -15.60
N ASP A 65 12.11 22.01 -16.00
CA ASP A 65 12.31 21.34 -17.28
C ASP A 65 11.46 21.98 -18.40
N TYR A 66 10.41 22.71 -18.03
CA TYR A 66 9.46 23.35 -18.95
C TYR A 66 9.89 24.74 -19.44
N GLN A 67 10.74 25.46 -18.69
CA GLN A 67 11.12 26.85 -19.02
C GLN A 67 11.92 27.00 -20.32
N SER A 68 12.46 25.90 -20.88
CA SER A 68 13.30 25.93 -22.09
C SER A 68 12.60 25.50 -23.38
N GLN A 69 11.30 25.14 -23.39
CA GLN A 69 10.71 24.39 -24.53
C GLN A 69 9.46 24.97 -25.19
N HIS A 70 8.88 26.10 -24.74
CA HIS A 70 7.61 26.60 -25.31
C HIS A 70 7.63 28.06 -25.73
N THR A 71 6.86 28.37 -26.78
CA THR A 71 6.66 29.72 -27.30
C THR A 71 5.68 30.52 -26.44
N GLU A 72 5.80 31.85 -26.42
CA GLU A 72 4.92 32.76 -25.67
C GLU A 72 3.43 32.59 -26.08
N ALA A 73 3.18 32.23 -27.34
CA ALA A 73 1.85 31.94 -27.87
C ALA A 73 1.21 30.68 -27.27
N GLU A 74 1.99 29.61 -27.04
CA GLU A 74 1.48 28.36 -26.45
C GLU A 74 1.12 28.52 -24.96
N THR A 75 1.77 29.45 -24.26
CA THR A 75 1.45 29.78 -22.85
C THR A 75 0.19 30.64 -22.72
N LEU A 76 -0.21 31.33 -23.80
CA LEU A 76 -1.36 32.25 -23.81
C LEU A 76 -2.70 31.51 -23.72
N THR A 77 -2.84 30.37 -24.42
CA THR A 77 -4.09 29.60 -24.50
C THR A 77 -4.39 28.81 -23.22
N TYR A 78 -3.36 28.38 -22.48
CA TYR A 78 -3.53 27.83 -21.12
C TYR A 78 -4.16 28.85 -20.16
N ARG A 79 -3.71 30.10 -20.21
CA ARG A 79 -4.25 31.17 -19.36
C ARG A 79 -5.70 31.48 -19.70
N GLN A 80 -6.08 31.40 -20.98
CA GLN A 80 -7.47 31.56 -21.40
C GLN A 80 -8.38 30.49 -20.78
N LEU A 81 -7.95 29.21 -20.74
CA LEU A 81 -8.71 28.18 -20.03
C LEU A 81 -8.91 28.54 -18.55
N LEU A 82 -7.83 28.94 -17.85
CA LEU A 82 -7.94 29.33 -16.44
C LEU A 82 -8.85 30.54 -16.21
N ASP A 83 -8.78 31.55 -17.08
CA ASP A 83 -9.64 32.73 -17.02
C ASP A 83 -11.11 32.34 -17.22
N ILE A 84 -11.40 31.41 -18.13
CA ILE A 84 -12.76 30.89 -18.35
C ILE A 84 -13.25 30.13 -17.12
N LEU A 85 -12.42 29.25 -16.53
CA LEU A 85 -12.75 28.53 -15.31
C LEU A 85 -13.06 29.48 -14.16
N PHE A 86 -12.25 30.53 -13.99
CA PHE A 86 -12.43 31.53 -12.95
C PHE A 86 -13.66 32.41 -13.17
N ASN A 87 -13.84 32.96 -14.38
CA ASN A 87 -14.97 33.83 -14.72
C ASN A 87 -16.32 33.12 -14.66
N ASN A 88 -16.34 31.80 -14.92
CA ASN A 88 -17.53 30.96 -14.76
C ASN A 88 -17.69 30.40 -13.33
N ALA A 89 -16.90 30.87 -12.36
CA ALA A 89 -16.93 30.45 -10.95
C ALA A 89 -16.75 28.93 -10.74
N LEU A 90 -16.01 28.26 -11.64
CA LEU A 90 -15.68 26.84 -11.53
C LEU A 90 -14.49 26.58 -10.61
N ILE A 91 -13.62 27.59 -10.46
CA ILE A 91 -12.48 27.59 -9.53
C ILE A 91 -12.48 28.88 -8.71
N THR A 92 -11.91 28.82 -7.50
CA THR A 92 -11.77 30.00 -6.65
C THR A 92 -10.57 30.86 -7.06
N GLU A 93 -10.53 32.11 -6.61
CA GLU A 93 -9.38 33.01 -6.82
C GLU A 93 -8.05 32.37 -6.36
N VAL A 94 -8.08 31.64 -5.24
CA VAL A 94 -6.89 30.98 -4.70
C VAL A 94 -6.38 29.88 -5.64
N VAL A 95 -7.30 29.09 -6.22
CA VAL A 95 -6.97 28.05 -7.21
C VAL A 95 -6.42 28.70 -8.47
N TYR A 96 -7.09 29.74 -8.98
CA TYR A 96 -6.67 30.49 -10.16
C TYR A 96 -5.25 31.04 -10.01
N GLN A 97 -4.96 31.75 -8.92
CA GLN A 97 -3.64 32.35 -8.67
C GLN A 97 -2.54 31.30 -8.48
N LYS A 98 -2.87 30.12 -7.93
CA LYS A 98 -1.91 29.02 -7.83
C LYS A 98 -1.57 28.39 -9.17
N LEU A 99 -2.54 28.28 -10.08
CA LEU A 99 -2.34 27.66 -11.39
C LEU A 99 -1.70 28.61 -12.39
N LYS A 100 -2.10 29.88 -12.41
CA LYS A 100 -1.65 30.90 -13.38
C LYS A 100 -0.14 30.95 -13.69
N PRO A 101 0.79 30.71 -12.73
CA PRO A 101 2.23 30.72 -13.00
C PRO A 101 2.76 29.54 -13.81
N PHE A 102 1.98 28.46 -14.03
CA PHE A 102 2.49 27.26 -14.72
C PHE A 102 2.54 27.46 -16.24
N PRO A 103 3.70 27.25 -16.89
CA PRO A 103 3.85 27.41 -18.33
C PRO A 103 3.42 26.12 -19.06
N LEU A 104 2.12 25.81 -19.06
CA LEU A 104 1.59 24.67 -19.80
C LEU A 104 1.28 25.06 -21.26
N PRO A 105 1.54 24.18 -22.25
CA PRO A 105 1.22 24.47 -23.65
C PRO A 105 -0.30 24.45 -23.91
N GLY A 106 -0.78 25.19 -24.90
CA GLY A 106 -2.20 25.23 -25.29
C GLY A 106 -2.65 23.99 -26.08
N ASN A 107 -2.73 22.81 -25.47
CA ASN A 107 -3.22 21.59 -26.12
C ASN A 107 -4.11 20.72 -25.21
N LYS A 108 -4.78 19.72 -25.80
CA LYS A 108 -5.75 18.85 -25.09
C LYS A 108 -5.15 18.14 -23.86
N TYR A 109 -3.87 17.75 -23.90
CA TYR A 109 -3.19 17.12 -22.75
C TYR A 109 -2.95 18.12 -21.61
N ALA A 110 -2.55 19.33 -21.94
CA ALA A 110 -2.34 20.38 -20.97
C ALA A 110 -3.65 20.93 -20.38
N TYR A 111 -4.73 21.00 -21.17
CA TYR A 111 -6.06 21.32 -20.66
C TYR A 111 -6.55 20.25 -19.68
N PHE A 112 -6.36 18.98 -20.03
CA PHE A 112 -6.64 17.87 -19.12
C PHE A 112 -5.81 17.97 -17.83
N GLY A 113 -4.51 18.19 -17.93
CA GLY A 113 -3.63 18.40 -16.77
C GLY A 113 -4.01 19.63 -15.93
N ALA A 114 -4.43 20.73 -16.56
CA ALA A 114 -4.89 21.92 -15.86
C ALA A 114 -6.20 21.67 -15.10
N LEU A 115 -7.14 20.97 -15.71
CA LEU A 115 -8.41 20.56 -15.08
C LEU A 115 -8.17 19.58 -13.93
N TYR A 116 -7.23 18.65 -14.08
CA TYR A 116 -6.78 17.76 -13.01
C TYR A 116 -6.25 18.56 -11.82
N LEU A 117 -5.27 19.45 -12.03
CA LEU A 117 -4.70 20.28 -10.97
C LEU A 117 -5.75 21.23 -10.34
N ALA A 118 -6.67 21.76 -11.14
CA ALA A 118 -7.77 22.60 -10.67
C ALA A 118 -8.75 21.82 -9.79
N SER A 119 -9.12 20.60 -10.20
CA SER A 119 -9.96 19.69 -9.42
C SER A 119 -9.27 19.35 -8.10
N GLU A 120 -8.00 18.92 -8.12
CA GLU A 120 -7.23 18.61 -6.91
C GLU A 120 -7.14 19.80 -5.94
N LEU A 121 -6.81 21.00 -6.42
CA LEU A 121 -6.75 22.19 -5.56
C LEU A 121 -8.13 22.59 -5.02
N THR A 122 -9.18 22.52 -5.84
CA THR A 122 -10.54 22.87 -5.44
C THR A 122 -11.01 21.94 -4.34
N SER A 123 -10.85 20.63 -4.53
CA SER A 123 -11.16 19.63 -3.52
C SER A 123 -10.27 19.78 -2.28
N PHE A 124 -8.97 20.04 -2.44
CA PHE A 124 -8.06 20.30 -1.31
C PHE A 124 -8.58 21.46 -0.46
N TYR A 125 -8.91 22.62 -1.04
CA TYR A 125 -9.39 23.78 -0.30
C TYR A 125 -10.79 23.59 0.30
N GLN A 126 -11.61 22.73 -0.29
CA GLN A 126 -12.91 22.35 0.28
C GLN A 126 -12.76 21.54 1.58
N TYR A 127 -11.72 20.71 1.69
CA TYR A 127 -11.49 19.85 2.84
C TYR A 127 -10.42 20.36 3.82
N PHE A 128 -9.55 21.28 3.39
CA PHE A 128 -8.48 21.88 4.21
C PHE A 128 -8.89 23.23 4.83
N THR A 129 -10.14 23.36 5.25
CA THR A 129 -10.66 24.59 5.90
C THR A 129 -10.08 24.79 7.30
N ILE A 130 -10.19 26.00 7.85
CA ILE A 130 -9.78 26.28 9.23
C ILE A 130 -10.50 25.35 10.21
N GLU A 131 -11.79 25.12 10.01
CA GLU A 131 -12.62 24.26 10.86
C GLU A 131 -12.11 22.81 10.83
N ALA A 132 -11.84 22.26 9.64
CA ALA A 132 -11.30 20.92 9.48
C ALA A 132 -9.89 20.79 10.08
N GLN A 133 -9.05 21.82 9.90
CA GLN A 133 -7.72 21.88 10.51
C GLN A 133 -7.80 21.90 12.04
N LEU A 134 -8.71 22.70 12.61
CA LEU A 134 -8.93 22.76 14.06
C LEU A 134 -9.45 21.43 14.60
N GLU A 135 -10.35 20.75 13.89
CA GLU A 135 -10.84 19.41 14.25
C GLU A 135 -9.68 18.41 14.30
N PHE A 136 -8.85 18.36 13.26
CA PHE A 136 -7.69 17.47 13.22
C PHE A 136 -6.67 17.79 14.34
N ALA A 137 -6.42 19.08 14.62
CA ALA A 137 -5.54 19.49 15.72
C ALA A 137 -6.02 18.98 17.10
N GLN A 138 -7.33 18.79 17.30
CA GLN A 138 -7.84 18.19 18.54
C GLN A 138 -7.52 16.69 18.62
N ARG A 139 -7.47 15.97 17.49
CA ARG A 139 -7.15 14.52 17.46
C ARG A 139 -5.70 14.25 17.85
N LEU A 140 -4.77 15.16 17.51
CA LEU A 140 -3.36 15.07 17.94
C LEU A 140 -3.17 15.19 19.46
N ASN A 141 -4.22 15.61 20.17
CA ASN A 141 -4.24 15.76 21.62
C ASN A 141 -5.10 14.65 22.26
N GLY A 142 -4.46 13.58 22.72
CA GLY A 142 -5.13 12.55 23.51
C GLY A 142 -5.62 13.09 24.86
N ARG A 143 -6.79 12.61 25.32
CA ARG A 143 -7.20 12.74 26.74
C ARG A 143 -6.61 11.58 27.53
N ASP A 144 -5.84 11.90 28.57
CA ASP A 144 -5.56 10.96 29.65
C ASP A 144 -6.80 10.80 30.56
N LYS A 145 -7.30 9.56 30.66
CA LYS A 145 -7.83 8.98 31.92
C LYS A 145 -7.21 7.60 32.20
N TYR A 146 -6.22 7.20 31.40
CA TYR A 146 -5.56 5.89 31.34
C TYR A 146 -4.08 5.95 30.87
N GLY A 147 -3.45 7.14 30.81
CA GLY A 147 -2.00 7.31 30.71
C GLY A 147 -1.32 7.20 29.33
N TYR A 148 -1.98 7.55 28.21
CA TYR A 148 -1.30 7.58 26.90
C TYR A 148 -0.85 9.00 26.52
N ASP A 149 0.43 9.14 26.17
CA ASP A 149 1.07 10.39 25.78
C ASP A 149 0.49 10.94 24.47
N GLY A 150 -0.12 12.13 24.52
CA GLY A 150 -0.53 12.85 23.31
C GLY A 150 0.68 13.21 22.44
N MET A 151 0.53 13.29 21.10
CA MET A 151 1.66 13.58 20.20
C MET A 151 2.26 14.98 20.34
N ILE A 152 1.49 15.91 20.91
CA ILE A 152 1.85 17.32 21.10
C ILE A 152 1.60 17.69 22.56
N ASP A 153 2.51 18.47 23.14
CA ASP A 153 2.29 19.08 24.46
C ASP A 153 1.35 20.30 24.36
N HIS A 154 0.88 20.80 25.51
CA HIS A 154 -0.02 21.96 25.57
C HIS A 154 0.55 23.21 24.87
N ARG A 155 1.85 23.51 25.02
CA ARG A 155 2.48 24.68 24.41
C ARG A 155 2.55 24.56 22.89
N LYS A 156 2.86 23.37 22.38
CA LYS A 156 2.87 23.04 20.95
C LYS A 156 1.47 23.08 20.37
N LYS A 157 0.47 22.62 21.12
CA LYS A 157 -0.94 22.73 20.75
C LYS A 157 -1.39 24.18 20.62
N ASP A 158 -1.11 25.02 21.62
CA ASP A 158 -1.48 26.44 21.55
C ASP A 158 -0.80 27.17 20.39
N LYS A 159 0.45 26.79 20.10
CA LYS A 159 1.14 27.29 18.90
C LYS A 159 0.45 26.81 17.62
N LEU A 160 0.14 25.52 17.49
CA LEU A 160 -0.57 24.95 16.34
C LEU A 160 -1.91 25.66 16.11
N LEU A 161 -2.72 25.84 17.16
CA LEU A 161 -4.03 26.51 17.06
C LEU A 161 -3.89 27.97 16.59
N ARG A 162 -2.86 28.70 17.05
CA ARG A 162 -2.58 30.06 16.58
C ARG A 162 -2.11 30.07 15.12
N ASP A 163 -1.26 29.13 14.75
CA ASP A 163 -0.70 29.04 13.40
C ASP A 163 -1.78 28.58 12.38
N ILE A 164 -2.76 27.76 12.78
CA ILE A 164 -3.97 27.45 12.00
C ILE A 164 -4.80 28.71 11.75
N LYS A 165 -5.13 29.47 12.81
CA LYS A 165 -5.91 30.71 12.69
C LYS A 165 -5.20 31.79 11.88
N ALA A 166 -3.87 31.76 11.86
CA ALA A 166 -3.04 32.64 11.06
C ALA A 166 -2.77 32.13 9.63
N GLY A 167 -3.35 31.00 9.23
CA GLY A 167 -3.20 30.44 7.88
C GLY A 167 -1.78 29.98 7.53
N LYS A 168 -0.98 29.54 8.51
CA LYS A 168 0.43 29.17 8.30
C LYS A 168 0.66 27.71 7.91
N LEU A 169 -0.37 26.88 7.94
CA LEU A 169 -0.28 25.48 7.53
C LEU A 169 -0.63 25.40 6.04
N GLU A 170 0.26 24.82 5.26
CA GLU A 170 0.10 24.65 3.80
C GLU A 170 -0.50 23.28 3.48
N THR A 171 -0.19 22.28 4.30
CA THR A 171 -0.64 20.89 4.13
C THR A 171 -0.87 20.23 5.48
N TYR A 172 -1.60 19.12 5.50
CA TYR A 172 -1.74 18.33 6.72
C TYR A 172 -0.41 17.73 7.22
N LEU A 173 0.59 17.54 6.35
CA LEU A 173 1.93 17.12 6.78
C LEU A 173 2.56 18.14 7.75
N ASP A 174 2.14 19.41 7.72
CA ASP A 174 2.67 20.46 8.60
C ASP A 174 2.26 20.32 10.06
N PHE A 175 1.18 19.59 10.36
CA PHE A 175 0.73 19.34 11.72
C PHE A 175 1.78 18.56 12.52
N PHE A 176 2.50 17.65 11.86
CA PHE A 176 3.52 16.83 12.52
C PHE A 176 4.78 17.64 12.93
N LYS A 177 4.92 18.92 12.51
CA LYS A 177 5.99 19.84 12.95
C LYS A 177 5.87 20.20 14.43
N TYR A 178 4.66 20.06 14.97
CA TYR A 178 4.37 20.36 16.36
C TYR A 178 4.55 19.13 17.24
N SER A 179 4.62 17.92 16.65
CA SER A 179 4.78 16.68 17.40
C SER A 179 6.21 16.47 17.88
N PHE A 180 6.34 16.06 19.14
CA PHE A 180 7.64 15.63 19.68
C PHE A 180 8.01 14.21 19.22
N CYS A 181 7.04 13.41 18.76
CA CYS A 181 7.19 12.05 18.25
C CYS A 181 7.59 11.98 16.77
N CYS A 182 7.73 13.11 16.08
CA CYS A 182 8.05 13.12 14.65
C CYS A 182 9.36 13.86 14.36
N ARG A 183 10.05 13.42 13.31
CA ARG A 183 11.22 14.09 12.72
C ARG A 183 11.06 14.14 11.22
N TYR A 184 11.57 15.21 10.61
CA TYR A 184 11.44 15.42 9.18
C TYR A 184 12.70 15.08 8.43
N ILE A 185 12.51 14.52 7.25
CA ILE A 185 13.55 14.34 6.25
C ILE A 185 13.02 14.75 4.87
N LYS A 186 13.89 15.32 4.06
CA LYS A 186 13.62 15.69 2.68
C LYS A 186 14.50 14.83 1.78
N LEU A 187 13.93 13.84 1.10
CA LEU A 187 14.71 12.79 0.43
C LEU A 187 15.47 13.33 -0.80
N ASP A 188 14.90 14.30 -1.51
CA ASP A 188 15.53 14.91 -2.69
C ASP A 188 16.92 15.51 -2.42
N SER A 189 17.18 15.88 -1.17
CA SER A 189 18.46 16.44 -0.70
C SER A 189 19.58 15.39 -0.66
N TYR A 190 19.26 14.12 -0.92
CA TYR A 190 20.17 12.98 -0.83
C TYR A 190 20.28 12.14 -2.11
N LEU A 191 19.68 12.56 -3.24
CA LEU A 191 19.67 11.80 -4.50
C LEU A 191 21.06 11.30 -4.92
N ALA A 192 22.05 12.19 -4.88
CA ALA A 192 23.43 11.85 -5.25
C ALA A 192 24.25 11.23 -4.10
N GLN A 193 23.72 11.16 -2.87
CA GLN A 193 24.49 10.79 -1.67
C GLN A 193 23.68 9.89 -0.70
N PRO A 194 23.29 8.67 -1.10
CA PRO A 194 22.52 7.75 -0.24
C PRO A 194 23.18 7.45 1.11
N GLN A 195 24.51 7.42 1.18
CA GLN A 195 25.23 7.19 2.44
C GLN A 195 24.98 8.31 3.48
N LYS A 196 24.81 9.55 3.03
CA LYS A 196 24.44 10.66 3.94
C LYS A 196 22.99 10.52 4.42
N LEU A 197 22.11 9.97 3.59
CA LEU A 197 20.74 9.63 3.99
C LEU A 197 20.75 8.58 5.12
N LEU A 198 21.50 7.49 4.96
CA LEU A 198 21.61 6.43 5.98
C LEU A 198 22.10 6.99 7.32
N LYS A 199 23.16 7.83 7.32
CA LYS A 199 23.64 8.49 8.54
C LYS A 199 22.60 9.42 9.17
N LYS A 200 21.85 10.17 8.35
CA LYS A 200 20.79 11.05 8.84
C LYS A 200 19.65 10.24 9.47
N LEU A 201 19.26 9.13 8.85
CA LEU A 201 18.22 8.24 9.34
C LEU A 201 18.63 7.56 10.65
N ALA A 202 19.89 7.11 10.78
CA ALA A 202 20.41 6.59 12.04
C ALA A 202 20.25 7.60 13.19
N GLY A 203 20.59 8.87 12.95
CA GLY A 203 20.38 9.95 13.92
C GLY A 203 18.92 10.16 14.27
N ILE A 204 18.03 10.22 13.27
CA ILE A 204 16.58 10.37 13.49
C ILE A 204 16.02 9.19 14.31
N PHE A 205 16.37 7.95 13.96
CA PHE A 205 15.89 6.77 14.65
C PHE A 205 16.38 6.72 16.10
N ASN A 206 17.65 7.07 16.35
CA ASN A 206 18.21 7.18 17.70
C ASN A 206 17.50 8.25 18.54
N GLU A 207 17.12 9.40 17.96
CA GLU A 207 16.34 10.42 18.66
C GLU A 207 14.93 9.93 19.03
N LEU A 208 14.32 9.10 18.17
CA LEU A 208 12.94 8.63 18.34
C LEU A 208 12.83 7.37 19.21
N CYS A 209 13.89 6.58 19.36
CA CYS A 209 13.86 5.29 20.06
C CYS A 209 14.04 5.40 21.59
N TYR A 210 14.13 6.60 22.17
CA TYR A 210 14.21 6.84 23.63
C TYR A 210 15.16 5.90 24.39
N ASN A 211 16.33 5.62 23.80
CA ASN A 211 17.35 4.74 24.37
C ASN A 211 16.93 3.28 24.55
N ALA A 212 15.86 2.80 23.89
CA ALA A 212 15.55 1.38 23.83
C ALA A 212 16.75 0.57 23.29
N PHE A 213 17.42 1.13 22.29
CA PHE A 213 18.71 0.68 21.76
C PHE A 213 19.41 1.87 21.08
N ALA A 214 20.70 1.72 20.79
CA ALA A 214 21.45 2.68 19.99
C ALA A 214 21.83 2.04 18.65
N ILE A 215 21.50 2.70 17.55
CA ILE A 215 22.01 2.39 16.21
C ILE A 215 23.41 3.00 16.10
N ILE A 216 24.41 2.15 15.97
CA ILE A 216 25.80 2.53 15.74
C ILE A 216 26.00 2.91 14.27
N GLU A 217 25.50 2.05 13.38
CA GLU A 217 25.68 2.21 11.93
C GLU A 217 24.49 1.63 11.16
N ILE A 218 24.18 2.26 10.03
CA ILE A 218 23.31 1.70 9.00
C ILE A 218 24.14 1.55 7.73
N ARG A 219 24.17 0.34 7.18
CA ARG A 219 24.86 0.01 5.92
C ARG A 219 23.87 -0.53 4.90
N MET A 220 24.24 -0.44 3.63
CA MET A 220 23.47 -0.99 2.54
C MET A 220 24.43 -1.64 1.54
N VAL A 221 24.12 -2.86 1.13
CA VAL A 221 24.81 -3.60 0.07
C VAL A 221 23.82 -3.79 -1.07
N GLU A 222 24.22 -3.49 -2.30
CA GLU A 222 23.38 -3.63 -3.48
C GLU A 222 24.01 -4.66 -4.44
N ASP A 223 23.17 -5.55 -4.95
CA ASP A 223 23.57 -6.60 -5.90
C ASP A 223 22.56 -6.69 -7.05
N ASP A 224 22.94 -7.40 -8.11
CA ASP A 224 22.01 -7.80 -9.17
C ASP A 224 21.02 -8.85 -8.65
N PHE A 225 19.78 -8.79 -9.14
CA PHE A 225 18.73 -9.76 -8.80
C PHE A 225 18.24 -10.48 -10.05
N ALA A 226 18.19 -11.81 -9.97
CA ALA A 226 17.75 -12.71 -11.04
C ALA A 226 16.72 -13.74 -10.54
N GLY A 227 15.84 -13.32 -9.62
CA GLY A 227 14.80 -14.17 -9.03
C GLY A 227 13.39 -13.70 -9.35
N GLU A 228 12.43 -14.14 -8.55
CA GLU A 228 11.04 -13.66 -8.59
C GLU A 228 10.83 -12.53 -7.58
N PRO A 229 10.14 -11.42 -7.95
CA PRO A 229 9.49 -11.21 -9.24
C PRO A 229 10.47 -10.82 -10.37
N THR A 230 10.19 -11.29 -11.59
CA THR A 230 11.07 -11.11 -12.76
C THR A 230 11.18 -9.67 -13.27
N TYR A 231 10.33 -8.76 -12.79
CA TYR A 231 10.39 -7.34 -13.14
C TYR A 231 11.38 -6.54 -12.28
N ASP A 232 11.86 -7.11 -11.17
CA ASP A 232 12.94 -6.52 -10.38
C ASP A 232 14.29 -7.00 -10.92
N ASN A 233 15.26 -6.09 -11.00
CA ASN A 233 16.60 -6.38 -11.53
C ASN A 233 17.72 -6.10 -10.52
N LYS A 234 17.38 -5.55 -9.34
CA LYS A 234 18.31 -5.29 -8.24
C LYS A 234 17.77 -5.84 -6.93
N GLN A 235 18.68 -6.16 -6.03
CA GLN A 235 18.41 -6.40 -4.63
C GLN A 235 19.28 -5.50 -3.77
N ALA A 236 18.77 -5.12 -2.61
CA ALA A 236 19.54 -4.42 -1.59
C ALA A 236 19.34 -5.07 -0.22
N THR A 237 20.44 -5.24 0.51
CA THR A 237 20.43 -5.67 1.90
C THR A 237 20.78 -4.49 2.79
N LEU A 238 19.83 -4.09 3.63
CA LEU A 238 20.05 -3.10 4.70
C LEU A 238 20.58 -3.82 5.93
N LEU A 239 21.58 -3.23 6.57
CA LEU A 239 22.12 -3.70 7.83
C LEU A 239 22.06 -2.59 8.88
N ILE A 240 21.51 -2.88 10.05
CA ILE A 240 21.50 -1.98 11.21
C ILE A 240 22.31 -2.64 12.33
N ASP A 241 23.42 -2.02 12.71
CA ASP A 241 24.23 -2.47 13.84
C ASP A 241 23.80 -1.74 15.12
N THR A 242 23.46 -2.52 16.15
CA THR A 242 23.11 -2.03 17.49
C THR A 242 24.23 -2.19 18.51
N GLY A 243 25.38 -2.76 18.11
CA GLY A 243 26.49 -3.16 18.98
C GLY A 243 26.28 -4.53 19.64
N ALA A 244 25.03 -4.88 19.99
CA ALA A 244 24.70 -6.21 20.51
C ALA A 244 24.46 -7.22 19.37
N ARG A 245 23.87 -6.76 18.26
CA ARG A 245 23.52 -7.58 17.10
C ARG A 245 23.47 -6.71 15.85
N THR A 246 23.86 -7.29 14.71
CA THR A 246 23.57 -6.74 13.39
C THR A 246 22.27 -7.32 12.86
N TYR A 247 21.31 -6.45 12.60
CA TYR A 247 20.03 -6.77 12.00
C TYR A 247 20.08 -6.56 10.51
N GLN A 248 19.43 -7.43 9.74
CA GLN A 248 19.44 -7.35 8.27
C GLN A 248 18.03 -7.46 7.69
N HIS A 249 17.82 -6.80 6.56
CA HIS A 249 16.60 -6.90 5.76
C HIS A 249 16.95 -6.76 4.27
N THR A 250 16.57 -7.75 3.47
CA THR A 250 16.79 -7.76 2.02
C THR A 250 15.49 -7.47 1.29
N TYR A 251 15.56 -6.61 0.28
CA TYR A 251 14.44 -6.28 -0.61
C TYR A 251 14.89 -6.18 -2.06
N THR A 252 13.97 -6.44 -2.99
CA THR A 252 14.20 -6.33 -4.43
C THR A 252 13.55 -5.06 -4.96
N PHE A 253 14.08 -4.54 -6.07
CA PHE A 253 13.53 -3.37 -6.74
C PHE A 253 13.95 -3.32 -8.20
N SER A 254 13.17 -2.60 -9.00
CA SER A 254 13.51 -2.27 -10.38
C SER A 254 14.26 -0.95 -10.46
N VAL A 255 15.39 -0.94 -11.17
CA VAL A 255 16.12 0.27 -11.54
C VAL A 255 15.80 0.63 -12.99
N GLY A 256 15.23 1.82 -13.18
CA GLY A 256 15.13 2.54 -14.45
C GLY A 256 15.73 3.95 -14.31
N GLU A 257 16.15 4.56 -15.42
CA GLU A 257 16.97 5.79 -15.44
C GLU A 257 16.39 6.98 -14.65
N ASP A 258 15.05 7.08 -14.50
CA ASP A 258 14.38 8.21 -13.84
C ASP A 258 13.88 7.95 -12.41
N ARG A 259 14.26 6.83 -11.77
CA ARG A 259 13.63 6.38 -10.50
C ARG A 259 14.47 6.61 -9.23
N GLN A 260 15.45 7.51 -9.23
CA GLN A 260 16.29 7.74 -8.03
C GLN A 260 15.50 8.21 -6.80
N ALA A 261 14.50 9.09 -6.96
CA ALA A 261 13.66 9.53 -5.84
C ALA A 261 12.85 8.36 -5.23
N TYR A 262 12.32 7.49 -6.10
CA TYR A 262 11.62 6.27 -5.71
C TYR A 262 12.54 5.28 -4.97
N LYS A 263 13.80 5.17 -5.40
CA LYS A 263 14.81 4.37 -4.69
C LYS A 263 15.01 4.87 -3.25
N LEU A 264 15.10 6.18 -3.03
CA LEU A 264 15.27 6.72 -1.68
C LEU A 264 14.05 6.48 -0.78
N SER A 265 12.83 6.56 -1.32
CA SER A 265 11.62 6.22 -0.55
C SER A 265 11.60 4.74 -0.19
N LEU A 266 11.97 3.85 -1.12
CA LEU A 266 12.11 2.42 -0.83
C LEU A 266 13.14 2.14 0.27
N ILE A 267 14.29 2.83 0.27
CA ILE A 267 15.28 2.71 1.34
C ILE A 267 14.67 3.10 2.69
N LEU A 268 13.94 4.22 2.75
CA LEU A 268 13.28 4.66 3.98
C LEU A 268 12.26 3.64 4.48
N ASP A 269 11.38 3.15 3.60
CA ASP A 269 10.32 2.21 3.95
C ASP A 269 10.89 0.88 4.48
N ASN A 270 11.94 0.36 3.83
CA ASN A 270 12.60 -0.87 4.26
C ASN A 270 13.42 -0.68 5.54
N LEU A 271 14.01 0.50 5.76
CA LEU A 271 14.67 0.83 7.04
C LEU A 271 13.67 0.95 8.19
N LEU A 272 12.49 1.52 7.95
CA LEU A 272 11.42 1.57 8.96
C LEU A 272 10.95 0.16 9.32
N THR A 273 10.76 -0.71 8.31
CA THR A 273 10.45 -2.13 8.51
C THR A 273 11.49 -2.83 9.38
N LEU A 274 12.78 -2.70 9.04
CA LEU A 274 13.86 -3.30 9.81
C LEU A 274 13.94 -2.73 11.23
N THR A 275 13.82 -1.41 11.38
CA THR A 275 13.85 -0.75 12.71
C THR A 275 12.68 -1.19 13.58
N ASN A 276 11.49 -1.41 13.00
CA ASN A 276 10.33 -1.92 13.71
C ASN A 276 10.51 -3.36 14.21
N LYS A 277 11.27 -4.18 13.48
CA LYS A 277 11.69 -5.51 13.94
C LYS A 277 12.61 -5.40 15.16
N ILE A 278 13.56 -4.47 15.13
CA ILE A 278 14.44 -4.20 16.30
C ILE A 278 13.61 -3.70 17.49
N LEU A 279 12.71 -2.74 17.30
CA LEU A 279 11.81 -2.26 18.36
C LEU A 279 10.97 -3.40 18.95
N ALA A 280 10.56 -4.39 18.15
CA ALA A 280 9.88 -5.58 18.63
C ALA A 280 10.78 -6.48 19.49
N ASP A 281 12.06 -6.65 19.13
CA ASP A 281 13.04 -7.38 19.95
C ASP A 281 13.21 -6.76 21.34
N TYR A 282 13.22 -5.42 21.41
CA TYR A 282 13.29 -4.67 22.67
C TYR A 282 11.92 -4.47 23.32
N THR A 283 10.87 -5.14 22.84
CA THR A 283 9.51 -5.10 23.40
C THR A 283 8.90 -3.71 23.52
N CYS A 284 9.31 -2.77 22.66
CA CYS A 284 8.77 -1.41 22.68
C CYS A 284 7.27 -1.42 22.36
N SER A 285 6.48 -0.57 23.03
CA SER A 285 5.04 -0.41 22.82
C SER A 285 4.67 0.35 21.53
N TYR A 286 5.66 0.98 20.90
CA TYR A 286 5.49 1.84 19.73
C TYR A 286 6.20 1.27 18.50
N ARG A 287 5.79 1.74 17.32
CA ARG A 287 6.49 1.50 16.05
C ARG A 287 6.73 2.81 15.31
N PHE A 288 7.69 2.81 14.42
CA PHE A 288 7.94 3.90 13.50
C PHE A 288 7.11 3.72 12.23
N THR A 289 6.70 4.86 11.68
CA THR A 289 6.06 4.96 10.38
C THR A 289 6.58 6.22 9.69
N SER A 290 6.33 6.35 8.39
CA SER A 290 6.50 7.61 7.69
C SER A 290 5.17 8.14 7.17
N ILE A 291 4.99 9.44 7.33
CA ILE A 291 3.87 10.20 6.80
C ILE A 291 4.43 11.15 5.76
N SER A 292 3.89 11.12 4.56
CA SER A 292 4.24 12.04 3.48
C SER A 292 3.00 12.41 2.69
N SER A 293 2.99 13.61 2.13
CA SER A 293 1.95 14.04 1.19
C SER A 293 2.35 13.70 -0.25
N TRP A 294 2.80 12.46 -0.48
CA TRP A 294 3.34 11.99 -1.77
C TRP A 294 2.33 12.12 -2.93
N ARG A 295 1.04 12.23 -2.62
CA ARG A 295 -0.02 12.45 -3.60
C ARG A 295 -0.27 13.90 -3.95
N LEU A 296 0.19 14.85 -3.14
CA LEU A 296 0.09 16.24 -3.50
C LEU A 296 1.03 16.48 -4.69
N HIS A 297 0.46 16.94 -5.80
CA HIS A 297 1.22 17.19 -7.00
C HIS A 297 2.39 18.14 -6.70
N ALA A 298 3.62 17.73 -7.00
CA ALA A 298 4.84 18.44 -6.61
C ALA A 298 4.88 19.90 -7.13
N THR A 299 4.28 20.13 -8.29
CA THR A 299 4.10 21.45 -8.89
C THR A 299 3.21 22.38 -8.06
N LEU A 300 2.17 21.85 -7.39
CA LEU A 300 1.24 22.61 -6.55
C LEU A 300 1.75 22.81 -5.11
N PHE A 301 2.54 21.84 -4.63
CA PHE A 301 3.06 21.78 -3.27
C PHE A 301 4.56 21.41 -3.27
N PRO A 302 5.43 22.29 -3.80
CA PRO A 302 6.86 22.00 -3.93
C PRO A 302 7.58 21.86 -2.58
N SER A 303 7.01 22.44 -1.52
CA SER A 303 7.50 22.31 -0.14
C SER A 303 7.16 20.95 0.50
N ALA A 304 6.15 20.26 -0.03
CA ALA A 304 5.63 18.99 0.49
C ALA A 304 6.15 17.76 -0.29
N SER A 305 6.52 17.93 -1.56
CA SER A 305 7.06 16.85 -2.37
C SER A 305 8.37 16.32 -1.77
N ASN A 306 8.47 14.99 -1.68
CA ASN A 306 9.62 14.26 -1.11
C ASN A 306 9.95 14.59 0.35
N ARG A 307 9.03 15.21 1.09
CA ARG A 307 9.15 15.45 2.53
C ARG A 307 8.43 14.36 3.29
N TYR A 308 9.14 13.73 4.21
CA TYR A 308 8.63 12.66 5.07
C TYR A 308 8.73 13.09 6.52
N ALA A 309 7.65 12.92 7.27
CA ALA A 309 7.65 12.90 8.72
C ALA A 309 7.82 11.45 9.17
N ILE A 310 8.97 11.11 9.72
CA ILE A 310 9.20 9.85 10.41
C ILE A 310 8.62 10.02 11.80
N CYS A 311 7.58 9.25 12.11
CA CYS A 311 6.82 9.37 13.33
C CYS A 311 6.88 8.09 14.13
N ARG A 312 7.03 8.24 15.43
CA ARG A 312 6.81 7.18 16.41
C ARG A 312 5.35 7.19 16.84
N LEU A 313 4.68 6.06 16.70
CA LEU A 313 3.28 5.90 17.05
C LEU A 313 3.09 4.71 17.99
N GLU A 314 2.24 4.90 18.99
CA GLU A 314 1.67 3.78 19.74
C GLU A 314 0.37 3.31 19.08
N GLN A 315 -0.07 2.09 19.42
CA GLN A 315 -1.35 1.56 18.94
C GLN A 315 -2.52 2.50 19.26
N ALA A 316 -2.50 3.16 20.42
CA ALA A 316 -3.51 4.15 20.81
C ALA A 316 -3.60 5.35 19.85
N ASN A 317 -2.54 5.62 19.08
CA ASN A 317 -2.48 6.71 18.14
C ASN A 317 -2.84 6.30 16.70
N ILE A 318 -3.39 5.09 16.48
CA ILE A 318 -3.72 4.60 15.13
C ILE A 318 -4.69 5.51 14.36
N HIS A 319 -5.53 6.27 15.07
CA HIS A 319 -6.44 7.26 14.49
C HIS A 319 -5.71 8.37 13.72
N ILE A 320 -4.40 8.58 13.93
CA ILE A 320 -3.61 9.51 13.11
C ILE A 320 -3.60 9.08 11.66
N PHE A 321 -3.68 7.78 11.36
CA PHE A 321 -3.74 7.30 9.99
C PHE A 321 -5.06 7.63 9.28
N GLU A 322 -6.10 8.07 10.00
CA GLU A 322 -7.31 8.70 9.41
C GLU A 322 -6.95 10.00 8.65
N PHE A 323 -5.76 10.55 8.89
CA PHE A 323 -5.15 11.57 8.03
C PHE A 323 -5.13 11.16 6.56
N TYR A 324 -4.76 9.91 6.26
CA TYR A 324 -4.76 9.42 4.88
C TYR A 324 -6.18 9.37 4.31
N ASP A 325 -7.19 9.06 5.13
CA ASP A 325 -8.58 9.13 4.70
C ASP A 325 -9.06 10.57 4.43
N MET A 326 -8.50 11.57 5.13
CA MET A 326 -8.73 12.98 4.79
C MET A 326 -8.05 13.38 3.48
N GLU A 327 -6.81 12.91 3.22
CA GLU A 327 -6.17 13.13 1.91
C GLU A 327 -6.92 12.42 0.77
N ARG A 328 -7.49 11.23 1.03
CA ARG A 328 -8.29 10.48 0.05
C ARG A 328 -9.55 11.21 -0.41
N LYS A 329 -10.08 12.15 0.37
CA LYS A 329 -11.31 12.90 -0.01
C LYS A 329 -11.13 13.84 -1.20
N PHE A 330 -9.89 14.19 -1.55
CA PHE A 330 -9.61 15.14 -2.62
C PHE A 330 -8.69 14.62 -3.72
N LEU A 331 -8.40 13.30 -3.75
CA LEU A 331 -7.47 12.70 -4.69
C LEU A 331 -8.17 11.57 -5.47
N HIS A 332 -8.20 11.71 -6.79
CA HIS A 332 -8.88 10.78 -7.72
C HIS A 332 -8.24 9.39 -7.81
N THR A 333 -7.00 9.23 -7.36
CA THR A 333 -6.29 7.94 -7.34
C THR A 333 -6.05 7.47 -5.90
N SER A 334 -6.69 6.37 -5.51
CA SER A 334 -6.56 5.80 -4.17
C SER A 334 -5.75 4.50 -4.18
N LEU A 335 -4.62 4.53 -3.47
CA LEU A 335 -3.99 3.35 -2.89
C LEU A 335 -4.17 3.32 -1.36
N ILE A 336 -4.03 2.14 -0.79
CA ILE A 336 -4.21 1.86 0.64
C ILE A 336 -3.05 2.50 1.42
N PRO A 337 -3.28 3.11 2.61
CA PRO A 337 -2.19 3.63 3.44
C PRO A 337 -1.13 2.54 3.71
N PRO A 338 0.15 2.91 3.94
CA PRO A 338 1.15 1.96 4.37
C PRO A 338 0.65 1.29 5.66
N VAL A 339 0.41 -0.02 5.55
CA VAL A 339 -0.15 -0.81 6.65
C VAL A 339 0.78 -0.68 7.85
N TYR A 340 0.25 -0.19 8.96
CA TYR A 340 0.97 -0.20 10.22
C TYR A 340 1.08 -1.67 10.67
N ARG A 341 2.24 -2.28 10.41
CA ARG A 341 2.49 -3.70 10.70
C ARG A 341 3.31 -3.87 11.98
N PHE A 342 3.00 -4.92 12.73
CA PHE A 342 3.79 -5.35 13.89
C PHE A 342 4.55 -6.62 13.52
N PRO A 343 5.79 -6.51 13.03
CA PRO A 343 6.55 -7.70 12.65
C PRO A 343 6.90 -8.55 13.87
N LEU A 344 7.06 -9.85 13.64
CA LEU A 344 7.60 -10.80 14.61
C LEU A 344 9.04 -10.42 15.00
N SER A 345 9.33 -10.43 16.29
CA SER A 345 10.67 -10.26 16.83
C SER A 345 11.55 -11.50 16.56
N TYR A 346 12.87 -11.34 16.53
CA TYR A 346 13.82 -12.45 16.41
C TYR A 346 13.60 -13.52 17.50
N PRO A 347 13.48 -13.17 18.81
CA PRO A 347 13.20 -14.17 19.83
C PRO A 347 11.89 -14.92 19.59
N ARG A 348 10.87 -14.24 19.03
CA ARG A 348 9.60 -14.88 18.69
C ARG A 348 9.74 -15.83 17.50
N ILE A 349 10.54 -15.48 16.50
CA ILE A 349 10.89 -16.36 15.37
C ILE A 349 11.66 -17.59 15.89
N GLU A 350 12.69 -17.40 16.71
CA GLU A 350 13.47 -18.50 17.31
C GLU A 350 12.57 -19.43 18.14
N TYR A 351 11.70 -18.86 18.98
CA TYR A 351 10.72 -19.59 19.77
C TYR A 351 9.77 -20.40 18.86
N ALA A 352 9.23 -19.80 17.81
CA ALA A 352 8.33 -20.48 16.88
C ALA A 352 9.03 -21.66 16.19
N ILE A 353 10.23 -21.45 15.64
CA ILE A 353 11.02 -22.50 14.97
C ILE A 353 11.35 -23.64 15.92
N PHE A 354 11.77 -23.34 17.15
CA PHE A 354 12.02 -24.36 18.18
C PHE A 354 10.78 -25.24 18.40
N HIS A 355 9.60 -24.62 18.56
CA HIS A 355 8.37 -25.34 18.82
C HIS A 355 7.81 -26.07 17.59
N PHE A 356 8.03 -25.57 16.36
CA PHE A 356 7.70 -26.31 15.14
C PHE A 356 8.53 -27.59 15.00
N LYS A 357 9.81 -27.54 15.37
CA LYS A 357 10.66 -28.74 15.46
C LYS A 357 10.16 -29.68 16.56
N ALA A 358 9.87 -29.14 17.75
CA ALA A 358 9.47 -29.94 18.91
C ALA A 358 8.15 -30.70 18.71
N CYS A 359 7.17 -30.13 18.00
CA CYS A 359 5.92 -30.82 17.67
C CYS A 359 6.01 -31.69 16.39
N GLY A 360 7.20 -31.78 15.78
CA GLY A 360 7.42 -32.59 14.57
C GLY A 360 6.82 -32.01 13.30
N LEU A 361 6.40 -30.74 13.29
CA LEU A 361 5.82 -30.10 12.10
C LEU A 361 6.83 -30.00 10.94
N LEU A 362 8.12 -29.90 11.29
CA LEU A 362 9.23 -29.81 10.32
C LEU A 362 9.98 -31.13 10.15
N ALA A 363 9.42 -32.26 10.62
CA ALA A 363 10.11 -33.55 10.65
C ALA A 363 10.44 -34.11 9.25
N HIS A 364 9.79 -33.62 8.20
CA HIS A 364 10.07 -33.98 6.81
C HIS A 364 11.29 -33.28 6.21
N LEU A 365 11.79 -32.23 6.85
CA LEU A 365 12.97 -31.49 6.39
C LEU A 365 14.24 -32.10 7.00
N SER A 366 15.26 -32.26 6.16
CA SER A 366 16.58 -32.65 6.65
C SER A 366 17.22 -31.54 7.49
N ALA A 367 18.19 -31.89 8.33
CA ALA A 367 18.94 -30.91 9.11
C ALA A 367 19.66 -29.87 8.22
N ALA A 368 20.16 -30.28 7.06
CA ALA A 368 20.80 -29.38 6.10
C ALA A 368 19.81 -28.35 5.54
N GLN A 369 18.62 -28.80 5.09
CA GLN A 369 17.56 -27.90 4.61
C GLN A 369 17.10 -26.94 5.70
N LEU A 370 16.93 -27.44 6.94
CA LEU A 370 16.56 -26.59 8.07
C LEU A 370 17.62 -25.52 8.35
N ASN A 371 18.91 -25.86 8.31
CA ASN A 371 19.98 -24.89 8.54
C ASN A 371 20.04 -23.84 7.42
N GLU A 372 19.85 -24.24 6.16
CA GLU A 372 19.79 -23.32 5.02
C GLU A 372 18.60 -22.36 5.13
N ILE A 373 17.39 -22.89 5.34
CA ILE A 373 16.17 -22.09 5.51
C ILE A 373 16.31 -21.12 6.68
N THR A 374 16.79 -21.60 7.84
CA THR A 374 16.94 -20.75 9.03
C THR A 374 18.02 -19.68 8.86
N GLY A 375 19.04 -19.89 8.04
CA GLY A 375 19.99 -18.85 7.64
C GLY A 375 19.34 -17.70 6.87
N GLY A 376 18.38 -18.02 6.00
CA GLY A 376 17.62 -17.05 5.20
C GLY A 376 16.53 -16.30 5.99
N ILE A 377 15.90 -16.93 6.98
CA ILE A 377 14.75 -16.36 7.71
C ILE A 377 15.05 -14.98 8.31
N TYR A 378 16.25 -14.76 8.81
CA TYR A 378 16.58 -13.50 9.48
C TYR A 378 16.72 -12.30 8.53
N THR A 379 16.83 -12.55 7.22
CA THR A 379 16.90 -11.51 6.16
C THR A 379 15.54 -10.94 5.78
N LYS A 380 14.44 -11.55 6.22
CA LYS A 380 13.07 -11.14 5.86
C LYS A 380 12.31 -10.64 7.08
N THR A 381 11.15 -10.06 6.82
CA THR A 381 10.20 -9.63 7.85
C THR A 381 8.91 -10.46 7.73
N TYR A 382 8.37 -10.86 8.88
CA TYR A 382 7.15 -11.69 8.99
C TYR A 382 6.17 -10.97 9.91
N ASP A 383 4.91 -10.86 9.52
CA ASP A 383 3.89 -10.16 10.30
C ASP A 383 3.05 -11.13 11.13
N ALA A 384 2.93 -12.37 10.67
CA ALA A 384 2.22 -13.44 11.35
C ALA A 384 3.03 -14.75 11.36
N ILE A 385 2.66 -15.66 12.25
CA ILE A 385 3.24 -17.01 12.30
C ILE A 385 3.03 -17.79 10.98
N GLY A 386 1.91 -17.54 10.30
CA GLY A 386 1.65 -18.11 8.97
C GLY A 386 2.71 -17.73 7.94
N ASP A 387 3.15 -16.47 7.93
CA ASP A 387 4.18 -15.99 7.00
C ASP A 387 5.52 -16.70 7.23
N LEU A 388 5.87 -16.97 8.51
CA LEU A 388 7.07 -17.70 8.85
C LEU A 388 7.00 -19.17 8.41
N LEU A 389 5.83 -19.81 8.50
CA LEU A 389 5.66 -21.21 8.11
C LEU A 389 5.79 -21.43 6.59
N VAL A 390 5.53 -20.40 5.78
CA VAL A 390 5.71 -20.46 4.31
C VAL A 390 7.18 -20.70 3.92
N GLU A 391 8.14 -20.27 4.73
CA GLU A 391 9.57 -20.47 4.47
C GLU A 391 10.01 -21.94 4.57
N PHE A 392 9.17 -22.80 5.16
CA PHE A 392 9.43 -24.22 5.32
C PHE A 392 8.68 -25.04 4.25
N PRO A 393 9.35 -25.54 3.20
CA PRO A 393 8.69 -26.21 2.08
C PRO A 393 7.80 -27.37 2.51
N GLY A 394 6.60 -27.46 1.93
CA GLY A 394 5.63 -28.50 2.22
C GLY A 394 5.00 -28.41 3.62
N THR A 395 5.05 -27.25 4.27
CA THR A 395 4.37 -27.05 5.57
C THR A 395 3.00 -26.39 5.41
N ILE A 396 2.87 -25.50 4.42
CA ILE A 396 1.67 -24.71 4.15
C ILE A 396 1.20 -24.93 2.71
N ALA A 397 -0.12 -25.06 2.52
CA ALA A 397 -0.76 -24.93 1.22
C ALA A 397 -1.25 -23.48 1.06
N MET A 398 -0.88 -22.85 -0.05
CA MET A 398 -1.22 -21.46 -0.35
C MET A 398 -2.33 -21.41 -1.40
N VAL A 399 -3.35 -20.60 -1.17
CA VAL A 399 -4.44 -20.32 -2.11
C VAL A 399 -4.42 -18.86 -2.47
N LYS A 400 -4.22 -18.56 -3.75
CA LYS A 400 -4.37 -17.19 -4.29
C LYS A 400 -5.86 -16.89 -4.43
N GLN A 401 -6.32 -15.81 -3.80
CA GLN A 401 -7.74 -15.45 -3.79
C GLN A 401 -8.24 -14.97 -5.16
N ASN A 402 -7.37 -14.38 -5.97
CA ASN A 402 -7.68 -13.92 -7.32
C ASN A 402 -7.20 -14.93 -8.35
N VAL A 403 -8.08 -15.35 -9.25
CA VAL A 403 -7.82 -16.34 -10.30
C VAL A 403 -7.76 -15.67 -11.67
N ALA A 404 -6.73 -15.95 -12.45
CA ALA A 404 -6.62 -15.46 -13.82
C ALA A 404 -7.08 -16.52 -14.84
N PRO A 405 -7.56 -16.11 -16.04
CA PRO A 405 -7.86 -17.03 -17.13
C PRO A 405 -6.69 -17.97 -17.44
N GLY A 406 -6.97 -19.25 -17.59
CA GLY A 406 -5.97 -20.29 -17.82
C GLY A 406 -5.25 -20.82 -16.57
N GLU A 407 -5.40 -20.20 -15.40
CA GLU A 407 -4.92 -20.77 -14.13
C GLU A 407 -5.77 -21.99 -13.73
N LYS A 408 -5.16 -22.93 -12.98
CA LYS A 408 -5.84 -24.11 -12.42
C LYS A 408 -5.71 -24.12 -10.89
N PRO A 409 -6.40 -23.20 -10.19
CA PRO A 409 -6.14 -22.96 -8.79
C PRO A 409 -6.59 -24.10 -7.87
N TYR A 410 -7.62 -24.86 -8.25
CA TYR A 410 -8.12 -26.00 -7.46
C TYR A 410 -7.20 -27.21 -7.60
N LEU A 411 -6.67 -27.45 -8.81
CA LEU A 411 -5.59 -28.41 -9.05
C LEU A 411 -4.38 -28.08 -8.18
N ASN A 412 -3.91 -26.84 -8.24
CA ASN A 412 -2.73 -26.40 -7.50
C ASN A 412 -2.94 -26.55 -5.97
N PHE A 413 -4.12 -26.17 -5.47
CA PHE A 413 -4.46 -26.32 -4.06
C PHE A 413 -4.48 -27.79 -3.60
N LEU A 414 -5.18 -28.67 -4.31
CA LEU A 414 -5.27 -30.10 -3.95
C LEU A 414 -3.91 -30.81 -4.07
N GLN A 415 -3.08 -30.42 -5.05
CA GLN A 415 -1.70 -30.90 -5.15
C GLN A 415 -0.82 -30.39 -4.01
N ALA A 416 -0.97 -29.12 -3.60
CA ALA A 416 -0.29 -28.60 -2.41
C ALA A 416 -0.73 -29.36 -1.15
N LEU A 417 -2.01 -29.72 -1.03
CA LEU A 417 -2.50 -30.55 0.08
C LEU A 417 -1.81 -31.91 0.14
N ASN A 418 -1.58 -32.59 -0.99
CA ASN A 418 -0.82 -33.85 -1.03
C ASN A 418 0.57 -33.71 -0.42
N GLN A 419 1.23 -32.58 -0.68
CA GLN A 419 2.58 -32.32 -0.16
C GLN A 419 2.57 -32.12 1.35
N ILE A 420 1.62 -31.32 1.88
CA ILE A 420 1.59 -30.98 3.30
C ILE A 420 0.98 -32.07 4.19
N CYS A 421 0.10 -32.92 3.63
CA CYS A 421 -0.59 -33.95 4.40
C CYS A 421 0.23 -35.23 4.61
N ARG A 422 1.39 -35.36 3.96
CA ARG A 422 2.35 -36.46 4.14
C ARG A 422 1.72 -37.85 3.92
N GLY A 423 0.89 -37.98 2.90
CA GLY A 423 0.26 -39.24 2.50
C GLY A 423 -0.99 -39.61 3.29
N VAL A 424 -1.44 -38.76 4.24
CA VAL A 424 -2.76 -38.93 4.88
C VAL A 424 -3.88 -38.72 3.87
N LEU A 425 -3.74 -37.72 3.00
CA LEU A 425 -4.62 -37.47 1.87
C LEU A 425 -3.83 -37.71 0.57
N ASN A 426 -4.47 -38.30 -0.42
CA ASN A 426 -3.87 -38.47 -1.74
C ASN A 426 -4.91 -38.14 -2.81
N PHE A 427 -4.82 -36.91 -3.32
CA PHE A 427 -5.63 -36.36 -4.39
C PHE A 427 -5.02 -36.70 -5.75
N THR A 428 -5.78 -37.41 -6.59
CA THR A 428 -5.42 -37.79 -7.96
C THR A 428 -6.56 -37.46 -8.92
N ASP A 429 -6.30 -37.53 -10.23
CA ASP A 429 -7.29 -37.31 -11.30
C ASP A 429 -8.10 -36.02 -11.11
N ILE A 430 -7.39 -34.94 -10.76
CA ILE A 430 -8.00 -33.65 -10.45
C ILE A 430 -8.36 -32.92 -11.75
N ILE A 431 -9.65 -32.65 -11.92
CA ILE A 431 -10.22 -31.84 -12.98
C ILE A 431 -10.74 -30.56 -12.33
N ASP A 432 -10.08 -29.46 -12.61
CA ASP A 432 -10.37 -28.15 -12.02
C ASP A 432 -11.76 -27.63 -12.44
N GLY A 433 -12.13 -27.85 -13.70
CA GLY A 433 -13.45 -27.51 -14.24
C GLY A 433 -13.68 -26.03 -14.48
N ILE A 434 -12.79 -25.14 -14.02
CA ILE A 434 -12.90 -23.70 -14.27
C ILE A 434 -12.89 -23.38 -15.78
N PRO A 435 -13.75 -22.48 -16.27
CA PRO A 435 -13.73 -22.04 -17.65
C PRO A 435 -12.36 -21.48 -18.05
N ALA A 436 -11.88 -21.81 -19.26
CA ALA A 436 -10.56 -21.37 -19.73
C ALA A 436 -10.47 -19.84 -19.92
N ASN A 437 -11.61 -19.20 -20.24
CA ASN A 437 -11.71 -17.76 -20.47
C ASN A 437 -12.87 -17.21 -19.65
N PHE A 438 -12.60 -16.12 -18.92
CA PHE A 438 -13.59 -15.38 -18.13
C PHE A 438 -13.06 -13.97 -17.83
N ASP A 439 -13.95 -13.07 -17.44
CA ASP A 439 -13.66 -11.69 -17.05
C ASP A 439 -14.27 -11.34 -15.67
N ASP A 440 -14.17 -10.08 -15.27
CA ASP A 440 -14.66 -9.64 -13.95
C ASP A 440 -16.20 -9.64 -13.85
N ALA A 441 -16.90 -9.69 -14.99
CA ALA A 441 -18.37 -9.74 -15.05
C ALA A 441 -18.91 -11.18 -15.15
N THR A 442 -18.03 -12.16 -15.31
CA THR A 442 -18.42 -13.56 -15.48
C THR A 442 -18.92 -14.13 -14.16
N GLU A 443 -20.17 -14.59 -14.15
CA GLU A 443 -20.77 -15.40 -13.08
C GLU A 443 -21.13 -16.77 -13.66
N ASP A 444 -20.46 -17.82 -13.18
CA ASP A 444 -20.68 -19.19 -13.69
C ASP A 444 -20.56 -20.22 -12.57
N SER A 445 -21.05 -21.43 -12.81
CA SER A 445 -20.89 -22.58 -11.92
C SER A 445 -20.23 -23.73 -12.66
N PHE A 446 -19.22 -24.33 -12.04
CA PHE A 446 -18.45 -25.42 -12.61
C PHE A 446 -18.20 -26.51 -11.58
N ASN A 447 -17.78 -27.69 -12.03
CA ASN A 447 -17.53 -28.83 -11.17
C ASN A 447 -16.04 -29.12 -11.07
N VAL A 448 -15.52 -29.09 -9.85
CA VAL A 448 -14.19 -29.63 -9.52
C VAL A 448 -14.37 -31.12 -9.24
N GLN A 449 -13.69 -31.98 -9.97
CA GLN A 449 -13.71 -33.44 -9.78
C GLN A 449 -12.32 -33.92 -9.36
N PHE A 450 -12.25 -34.89 -8.46
CA PHE A 450 -10.99 -35.49 -8.03
C PHE A 450 -11.24 -36.84 -7.37
N ILE A 451 -10.19 -37.65 -7.29
CA ILE A 451 -10.15 -38.85 -6.45
C ILE A 451 -9.33 -38.53 -5.20
N CYS A 452 -9.84 -38.85 -4.02
CA CYS A 452 -9.09 -38.78 -2.77
C CYS A 452 -9.06 -40.17 -2.12
N ASN A 453 -7.87 -40.74 -1.94
CA ASN A 453 -7.69 -42.05 -1.31
C ASN A 453 -8.64 -43.13 -1.90
N ASN A 454 -8.70 -43.19 -3.23
CA ASN A 454 -9.53 -44.10 -4.04
C ASN A 454 -11.05 -43.87 -3.99
N LYS A 455 -11.52 -42.77 -3.37
CA LYS A 455 -12.93 -42.35 -3.44
C LYS A 455 -13.07 -41.19 -4.42
N GLN A 456 -14.06 -41.27 -5.30
CA GLN A 456 -14.35 -40.18 -6.25
C GLN A 456 -15.21 -39.11 -5.57
N HIS A 457 -14.86 -37.85 -5.81
CA HIS A 457 -15.54 -36.68 -5.31
C HIS A 457 -15.82 -35.69 -6.44
N GLN A 458 -16.90 -34.93 -6.27
CA GLN A 458 -17.24 -33.81 -7.13
C GLN A 458 -17.84 -32.69 -6.29
N VAL A 459 -17.37 -31.47 -6.51
CA VAL A 459 -17.83 -30.27 -5.81
C VAL A 459 -18.19 -29.21 -6.83
N THR A 460 -19.42 -28.71 -6.76
CA THR A 460 -19.84 -27.57 -7.57
C THR A 460 -19.31 -26.28 -6.93
N CYS A 461 -18.50 -25.55 -7.68
CA CYS A 461 -17.93 -24.27 -7.32
C CYS A 461 -18.51 -23.17 -8.21
N LYS A 462 -18.39 -21.92 -7.76
CA LYS A 462 -18.85 -20.73 -8.48
C LYS A 462 -17.68 -19.84 -8.84
N LEU A 463 -17.72 -19.27 -10.03
CA LEU A 463 -16.83 -18.18 -10.41
C LEU A 463 -17.61 -16.87 -10.29
N SER A 464 -17.09 -15.93 -9.50
CA SER A 464 -17.65 -14.58 -9.38
C SER A 464 -16.51 -13.59 -9.16
N TYR A 465 -16.45 -12.53 -9.96
CA TYR A 465 -15.41 -11.49 -9.93
C TYR A 465 -13.97 -12.02 -9.87
N LYS A 466 -13.69 -13.13 -10.56
CA LYS A 466 -12.38 -13.80 -10.56
C LYS A 466 -11.89 -14.27 -9.17
N TYR A 467 -12.78 -14.49 -8.20
CA TYR A 467 -12.39 -15.01 -6.90
C TYR A 467 -12.39 -16.53 -6.85
N PHE A 468 -11.46 -17.07 -6.07
CA PHE A 468 -11.41 -18.47 -5.70
C PHE A 468 -12.62 -18.84 -4.82
N ASP A 469 -13.40 -19.83 -5.23
CA ASP A 469 -14.49 -20.35 -4.41
C ASP A 469 -13.97 -21.26 -3.29
N THR A 470 -14.15 -20.79 -2.05
CA THR A 470 -13.78 -21.54 -0.84
C THR A 470 -14.61 -22.80 -0.59
N GLN A 471 -15.67 -23.06 -1.36
CA GLN A 471 -16.52 -24.25 -1.22
C GLN A 471 -15.72 -25.56 -1.29
N ILE A 472 -14.69 -25.63 -2.13
CA ILE A 472 -13.79 -26.79 -2.19
C ILE A 472 -13.08 -27.03 -0.85
N ILE A 473 -12.65 -25.96 -0.18
CA ILE A 473 -11.93 -26.01 1.10
C ILE A 473 -12.89 -26.51 2.18
N TYR A 474 -14.09 -25.94 2.23
CA TYR A 474 -15.14 -26.38 3.14
C TYR A 474 -15.48 -27.87 2.94
N TYR A 475 -15.62 -28.32 1.69
CA TYR A 475 -15.89 -29.72 1.39
C TYR A 475 -14.74 -30.64 1.85
N VAL A 476 -13.49 -30.29 1.54
CA VAL A 476 -12.32 -31.08 1.99
C VAL A 476 -12.28 -31.17 3.52
N ILE A 477 -12.54 -30.06 4.23
CA ILE A 477 -12.56 -30.05 5.71
C ILE A 477 -13.70 -30.93 6.24
N THR A 478 -14.92 -30.73 5.77
CA THR A 478 -16.12 -31.30 6.40
C THR A 478 -16.46 -32.71 5.92
N GLU A 479 -16.31 -32.98 4.63
CA GLU A 479 -16.73 -34.23 4.01
C GLU A 479 -15.61 -35.26 3.93
N ILE A 480 -14.33 -34.82 3.93
CA ILE A 480 -13.18 -35.72 3.86
C ILE A 480 -12.48 -35.79 5.22
N ILE A 481 -11.89 -34.68 5.69
CA ILE A 481 -11.03 -34.70 6.89
C ILE A 481 -11.82 -35.02 8.15
N ARG A 482 -12.92 -34.30 8.43
CA ARG A 482 -13.71 -34.51 9.66
C ARG A 482 -14.35 -35.91 9.73
N LYS A 483 -14.74 -36.49 8.59
CA LYS A 483 -15.41 -37.80 8.53
C LYS A 483 -14.42 -38.97 8.54
N ASP A 484 -13.41 -38.94 7.67
CA ASP A 484 -12.53 -40.08 7.44
C ASP A 484 -11.20 -39.98 8.22
N TYR A 485 -10.80 -38.77 8.66
CA TYR A 485 -9.50 -38.51 9.29
C TYR A 485 -9.62 -37.67 10.59
N PRO A 486 -10.41 -38.12 11.60
CA PRO A 486 -10.73 -37.32 12.79
C PRO A 486 -9.52 -36.98 13.68
N GLY A 487 -8.35 -37.61 13.46
CA GLY A 487 -7.09 -37.28 14.13
C GLY A 487 -6.35 -36.07 13.54
N TYR A 488 -6.81 -35.54 12.41
CA TYR A 488 -6.18 -34.46 11.65
C TYR A 488 -7.12 -33.28 11.44
N GLN A 489 -6.52 -32.12 11.15
CA GLN A 489 -7.24 -30.88 10.87
C GLN A 489 -6.51 -30.11 9.77
N LEU A 490 -7.29 -29.41 8.94
CA LEU A 490 -6.79 -28.37 8.04
C LEU A 490 -7.19 -27.02 8.62
N ILE A 491 -6.21 -26.17 8.89
CA ILE A 491 -6.36 -24.94 9.65
C ILE A 491 -6.00 -23.76 8.76
N GLN A 492 -6.88 -22.78 8.60
CA GLN A 492 -6.54 -21.52 7.95
C GLN A 492 -5.76 -20.62 8.92
N LEU A 493 -4.56 -20.23 8.54
CA LEU A 493 -3.69 -19.35 9.30
C LEU A 493 -3.94 -17.88 8.95
N ILE A 494 -3.64 -16.99 9.90
CA ILE A 494 -3.52 -15.56 9.64
C ILE A 494 -2.25 -15.33 8.81
N SER A 495 -2.37 -14.54 7.74
CA SER A 495 -1.25 -14.11 6.88
C SER A 495 -1.15 -12.59 6.83
N GLY A 496 0.07 -12.09 6.65
CA GLY A 496 0.33 -10.68 6.30
C GLY A 496 0.11 -10.35 4.82
N GLN A 497 -0.31 -11.33 4.01
CA GLN A 497 -0.51 -11.21 2.57
C GLN A 497 -1.99 -11.19 2.20
N TYR A 498 -2.49 -10.01 1.82
CA TYR A 498 -3.92 -9.78 1.52
C TYR A 498 -4.51 -10.62 0.38
N HIS A 499 -3.69 -11.21 -0.48
CA HIS A 499 -4.14 -11.96 -1.66
C HIS A 499 -3.98 -13.47 -1.53
N HIS A 500 -3.49 -13.96 -0.38
CA HIS A 500 -3.24 -15.38 -0.17
C HIS A 500 -3.82 -15.88 1.15
N ASP A 501 -4.55 -16.98 1.08
CA ASP A 501 -4.94 -17.77 2.25
C ASP A 501 -3.95 -18.92 2.46
N TYR A 502 -3.52 -19.11 3.71
CA TYR A 502 -2.54 -20.13 4.09
C TYR A 502 -3.21 -21.23 4.90
N PHE A 503 -2.99 -22.48 4.52
CA PHE A 503 -3.56 -23.65 5.18
C PHE A 503 -2.49 -24.58 5.72
N LEU A 504 -2.61 -24.93 6.99
CA LEU A 504 -1.77 -25.88 7.69
C LEU A 504 -2.53 -27.19 7.90
N PHE A 505 -1.97 -28.31 7.45
CA PHE A 505 -2.48 -29.63 7.79
C PHE A 505 -1.68 -30.19 8.97
N ALA A 506 -2.35 -30.46 10.08
CA ALA A 506 -1.70 -30.91 11.31
C ALA A 506 -2.52 -31.99 12.01
N SER A 507 -1.86 -32.85 12.79
CA SER A 507 -2.57 -33.71 13.73
C SER A 507 -3.19 -32.87 14.85
N LYS A 508 -4.24 -33.38 15.50
CA LYS A 508 -4.83 -32.72 16.67
C LYS A 508 -3.80 -32.46 17.76
N GLN A 509 -2.89 -33.40 18.02
CA GLN A 509 -1.81 -33.22 18.99
C GLN A 509 -0.88 -32.06 18.63
N GLN A 510 -0.52 -31.93 17.35
CA GLN A 510 0.30 -30.81 16.86
C GLN A 510 -0.45 -29.50 17.03
N ASN A 511 -1.72 -29.44 16.63
CA ASN A 511 -2.54 -28.25 16.77
C ASN A 511 -2.71 -27.83 18.24
N ASP A 512 -3.04 -28.77 19.14
CA ASP A 512 -3.19 -28.51 20.58
C ASP A 512 -1.88 -28.01 21.20
N TYR A 513 -0.74 -28.54 20.76
CA TYR A 513 0.57 -28.07 21.17
C TYR A 513 0.81 -26.62 20.71
N LEU A 514 0.56 -26.32 19.45
CA LEU A 514 0.72 -24.97 18.89
C LEU A 514 -0.21 -23.96 19.57
N LEU A 515 -1.46 -24.34 19.86
CA LEU A 515 -2.39 -23.55 20.66
C LEU A 515 -1.83 -23.22 22.04
N LYS A 516 -1.34 -24.24 22.77
CA LYS A 516 -0.74 -24.08 24.10
C LYS A 516 0.46 -23.12 24.09
N MET A 517 1.28 -23.19 23.04
CA MET A 517 2.45 -22.31 22.85
C MET A 517 2.10 -20.93 22.27
N LYS A 518 0.80 -20.67 22.01
CA LYS A 518 0.28 -19.46 21.35
C LYS A 518 0.87 -19.24 19.95
N LEU A 519 1.10 -20.31 19.19
CA LEU A 519 1.64 -20.28 17.83
C LEU A 519 0.60 -20.66 16.75
N ARG A 520 -0.65 -20.97 17.16
CA ARG A 520 -1.79 -21.17 16.24
C ARG A 520 -2.56 -19.85 16.08
N GLU A 521 -2.04 -18.97 15.24
CA GLU A 521 -2.72 -17.74 14.80
C GLU A 521 -3.62 -18.09 13.60
N ALA A 522 -4.90 -18.35 13.86
CA ALA A 522 -5.81 -18.89 12.86
C ALA A 522 -7.09 -18.07 12.72
N ILE A 523 -7.72 -18.19 11.54
CA ILE A 523 -9.05 -17.64 11.26
C ILE A 523 -10.06 -18.77 11.43
N ASP A 524 -10.98 -18.64 12.40
CA ASP A 524 -12.07 -19.59 12.58
C ASP A 524 -13.20 -19.26 11.58
N ARG A 525 -13.03 -19.67 10.31
CA ARG A 525 -14.03 -19.54 9.24
C ARG A 525 -14.90 -20.79 9.03
N PHE A 526 -14.50 -21.97 9.53
CA PHE A 526 -15.07 -23.28 9.12
C PHE A 526 -15.22 -24.31 10.24
#